data_AF-A0A524JYR9-F1
#
_entry.id   AF-A0A524JYR9-F1
#
_cell.length_a   1.000
_cell.length_b   1.000
_cell.length_c   1.000
_cell.angle_alpha   90.00
_cell.angle_beta   90.00
_cell.angle_gamma   90.00
#
_symmetry.space_group_name_H-M   'P 1'
#
loop_
_entity.id
_entity.type
_entity.pdbx_description
1 polymer ?
#
loop_
_entity_poly.entity_id
_entity_poly.type
_entity_poly.pdbx_seq_one_letter_code
_entity_poly.pdbx_strand_id
1 'polypeptide(L)' 'MQDQKIKEILIEKDSSFKKLFLRHQGLEEKLQYFLKKKFKSEEELVEAQNIKKEKLKLKDAMQKQIYSFKKKPGGNG' A
#
# COMPACT_ATOMS: atom_id res chain seq x y z
N MET A 1 10.53 13.59 5.33
CA MET A 1 10.68 13.14 6.74
C MET A 1 9.35 13.08 7.50
N GLN A 2 8.44 14.07 7.40
CA GLN A 2 7.16 14.03 8.14
C GLN A 2 6.19 12.93 7.68
N ASP A 3 6.07 12.67 6.38
CA ASP A 3 5.19 11.63 5.85
C ASP A 3 5.58 10.22 6.30
N GLN A 4 6.88 9.98 6.50
CA GLN A 4 7.40 8.71 7.01
C GLN A 4 6.90 8.47 8.45
N LYS A 5 7.01 9.50 9.31
CA LYS A 5 6.53 9.44 10.70
C LYS A 5 5.02 9.23 10.78
N ILE A 6 4.25 9.93 9.94
CA ILE A 6 2.79 9.77 9.91
C ILE A 6 2.41 8.36 9.46
N LYS A 7 3.13 7.81 8.49
CA LYS A 7 2.96 6.42 8.05
C LYS A 7 3.20 5.44 9.20
N GLU A 8 4.28 5.61 9.97
CA GLU A 8 4.57 4.76 11.12
C GLU A 8 3.47 4.86 12.20
N ILE A 9 3.05 6.08 12.53
CA ILE A 9 1.94 6.31 13.47
C ILE A 9 0.66 5.66 12.99
N LEU A 10 0.31 5.76 11.70
CA LEU A 10 -0.88 5.13 11.14
C LEU A 10 -0.76 3.60 11.12
N ILE A 11 0.42 3.03 10.85
CA ILE A 11 0.64 1.58 10.94
C ILE A 11 0.43 1.08 12.37
N GLU A 12 0.84 1.87 13.38
CA GLU A 12 0.70 1.49 14.78
C GLU A 12 -0.71 1.73 15.33
N LYS A 13 -1.29 2.90 15.05
CA LYS A 13 -2.55 3.36 15.64
C LYS A 13 -3.78 3.00 14.81
N ASP A 14 -3.65 2.88 13.50
CA ASP A 14 -4.77 2.61 12.60
C ASP A 14 -4.68 1.19 12.03
N SER A 15 -5.46 0.28 12.61
CA SER A 15 -5.51 -1.13 12.18
C SER A 15 -5.96 -1.26 10.72
N SER A 16 -6.75 -0.31 10.20
CA SER A 16 -7.16 -0.30 8.79
C SER A 16 -5.99 0.06 7.88
N PHE A 17 -5.21 1.08 8.24
CA PHE A 17 -3.97 1.45 7.54
C PHE A 17 -2.95 0.32 7.58
N LYS A 18 -2.77 -0.33 8.74
CA LYS A 18 -1.89 -1.50 8.88
C LYS A 18 -2.29 -2.61 7.92
N LYS A 19 -3.58 -2.93 7.80
CA LYS A 19 -4.08 -3.93 6.83
C LYS A 19 -3.80 -3.52 5.39
N LEU A 20 -4.00 -2.25 5.02
CA LEU A 20 -3.68 -1.74 3.68
C LEU A 20 -2.18 -1.86 3.38
N PHE A 21 -1.33 -1.54 4.37
CA PHE A 21 0.11 -1.63 4.23
C PHE A 21 0.58 -3.08 4.04
N LEU A 22 0.10 -4.01 4.89
CA LEU A 22 0.41 -5.43 4.77
C LEU A 22 -0.08 -6.01 3.43
N ARG A 23 -1.29 -5.64 2.99
CA ARG A 23 -1.84 -6.04 1.69
C ARG A 23 -0.97 -5.51 0.55
N HIS A 24 -0.55 -4.25 0.60
CA HIS A 24 0.31 -3.64 -0.42
C HIS A 24 1.66 -4.34 -0.49
N GLN A 25 2.26 -4.66 0.66
CA GLN A 25 3.53 -5.38 0.75
C GLN A 25 3.41 -6.79 0.15
N GLY A 26 2.38 -7.56 0.52
CA GLY A 26 2.17 -8.89 -0.04
C GLY A 26 1.95 -8.88 -1.56
N LEU A 27 1.24 -7.87 -2.07
CA LEU A 27 1.09 -7.65 -3.52
C LEU A 27 2.41 -7.25 -4.19
N GLU A 28 3.27 -6.49 -3.50
CA GLU A 28 4.60 -6.14 -4.01
C GLU A 28 5.51 -7.36 -4.11
N GLU A 29 5.50 -8.24 -3.12
CA GLU A 29 6.22 -9.51 -3.15
C GLU A 29 5.71 -10.42 -4.27
N LYS A 30 4.39 -10.54 -4.42
CA LYS A 30 3.77 -11.32 -5.50
C LYS A 30 4.12 -10.76 -6.88
N LEU A 31 4.14 -9.43 -7.04
CA LEU A 31 4.57 -8.79 -8.28
C LEU A 31 6.05 -9.04 -8.57
N GLN A 32 6.91 -8.94 -7.56
CA GLN A 32 8.35 -9.22 -7.70
C GLN A 32 8.61 -10.67 -8.10
N TYR A 33 7.86 -11.62 -7.52
CA TYR A 33 7.91 -13.03 -7.91
C TYR A 33 7.60 -13.20 -9.39
N PHE A 34 6.50 -12.59 -9.88
CA PHE A 34 6.19 -12.62 -11.31
C PHE A 34 7.27 -11.93 -12.13
N LEU A 35 7.75 -10.74 -11.74
CA LEU A 35 8.77 -10.01 -12.50
C LEU A 35 10.09 -10.80 -12.65
N LYS A 36 10.49 -11.57 -11.63
CA LYS A 36 11.68 -12.42 -11.65
C LYS A 36 11.51 -13.69 -12.50
N LYS A 37 10.28 -14.15 -12.74
CA LYS A 37 10.00 -15.28 -13.62
C LYS A 37 10.33 -14.92 -15.07
N LYS A 38 11.18 -15.73 -15.72
CA LYS A 38 11.54 -15.61 -17.14
C LYS A 38 10.37 -15.92 -18.08
N PHE A 39 9.51 -16.86 -17.69
CA PHE A 39 8.33 -17.25 -18.46
C PHE A 39 7.09 -17.07 -17.58
N LYS A 40 6.13 -16.30 -18.08
CA LYS A 40 4.86 -16.02 -17.42
C LYS A 40 3.76 -16.56 -18.31
N SER A 41 2.84 -17.30 -17.73
CA SER A 41 1.60 -17.67 -18.41
C SER A 41 0.73 -16.43 -18.62
N GLU A 42 -0.21 -16.49 -19.56
CA GLU A 42 -1.15 -15.40 -19.82
C GLU A 42 -1.93 -14.98 -18.57
N GLU A 43 -2.34 -15.97 -17.76
CA GLU A 43 -2.97 -15.77 -16.45
C GLU A 43 -2.08 -14.99 -15.47
N GLU A 44 -0.76 -15.27 -15.44
CA GLU A 44 0.18 -14.55 -14.57
C GLU A 44 0.46 -13.12 -15.06
N LEU A 45 0.38 -12.87 -16.37
CA LEU A 45 0.47 -11.51 -16.92
C LEU A 45 -0.76 -10.70 -16.53
N VAL A 46 -1.96 -11.27 -16.66
CA VAL A 46 -3.22 -10.66 -16.21
C VAL A 46 -3.19 -10.42 -14.70
N GLU A 47 -2.73 -11.39 -13.91
CA GLU A 47 -2.60 -11.24 -12.47
C GLU A 47 -1.58 -10.16 -12.10
N ALA A 48 -0.42 -10.09 -12.76
CA ALA A 48 0.55 -9.01 -12.55
C ALA A 48 -0.01 -7.61 -12.88
N GLN A 49 -0.85 -7.50 -13.92
CA GLN A 49 -1.55 -6.25 -14.23
C GLN A 49 -2.59 -5.90 -13.16
N ASN A 50 -3.36 -6.88 -12.69
CA ASN A 50 -4.34 -6.70 -11.61
C ASN A 50 -3.65 -6.28 -10.30
N ILE A 51 -2.52 -6.91 -9.97
CA ILE A 51 -1.69 -6.55 -8.82
C ILE A 51 -1.21 -5.11 -8.92
N LYS A 52 -0.73 -4.66 -10.09
CA LYS A 52 -0.34 -3.25 -10.28
C LYS A 52 -1.49 -2.28 -10.02
N LYS A 53 -2.70 -2.61 -10.51
CA LYS A 53 -3.91 -1.80 -10.29
C LYS A 53 -4.31 -1.78 -8.81
N GLU A 54 -4.33 -2.93 -8.15
CA GLU A 54 -4.62 -3.05 -6.72
C GLU A 54 -3.61 -2.28 -5.87
N LYS A 55 -2.32 -2.38 -6.17
CA LYS A 55 -1.28 -1.60 -5.48
C LYS A 55 -1.50 -0.10 -5.62
N LEU A 56 -1.88 0.37 -6.81
CA LEU A 56 -2.21 1.78 -7.01
C LEU A 56 -3.39 2.20 -6.13
N LYS A 57 -4.47 1.41 -6.09
CA LYS A 57 -5.64 1.67 -5.22
C LYS A 57 -5.25 1.69 -3.73
N LEU A 58 -4.44 0.74 -3.28
CA LEU A 58 -3.96 0.69 -1.89
C LEU A 58 -3.07 1.88 -1.57
N LYS A 59 -2.20 2.29 -2.49
CA LYS A 59 -1.37 3.49 -2.35
C LYS A 59 -2.23 4.74 -2.23
N ASP A 60 -3.24 4.90 -3.08
CA ASP A 60 -4.21 6.00 -3.01
C ASP A 60 -4.97 6.00 -1.68
N ALA A 61 -5.45 4.83 -1.23
CA ALA A 61 -6.13 4.71 0.05
C ALA A 61 -5.23 5.09 1.23
N MET A 62 -3.96 4.66 1.22
CA MET A 62 -2.97 5.05 2.23
C MET A 62 -2.68 6.56 2.17
N GLN A 63 -2.49 7.13 0.99
CA GLN A 63 -2.26 8.57 0.82
C GLN A 63 -3.45 9.38 1.32
N LYS A 64 -4.68 8.95 1.05
CA LYS A 64 -5.89 9.58 1.56
C LYS A 64 -5.93 9.58 3.09
N GLN A 65 -5.54 8.49 3.74
CA GLN A 65 -5.45 8.44 5.20
C GLN A 65 -4.35 9.33 5.77
N ILE A 66 -3.15 9.33 5.15
CA ILE A 66 -2.05 10.23 5.53
C ILE A 66 -2.50 11.69 5.38
N TYR A 67 -3.16 12.03 4.28
CA TYR A 67 -3.67 13.38 4.04
C TYR A 67 -4.78 13.76 5.03
N SER A 68 -5.72 12.86 5.32
CA SER A 68 -6.74 13.07 6.36
C SER A 68 -6.12 13.26 7.74
N PHE A 69 -5.06 12.51 8.07
CA PHE A 69 -4.32 12.66 9.31
C PHE A 69 -3.58 14.00 9.37
N LYS A 70 -2.96 14.43 8.27
CA LYS A 70 -2.33 15.76 8.13
C LYS A 70 -3.35 16.91 8.22
N LYS A 71 -4.51 16.77 7.60
CA LYS A 71 -5.55 17.81 7.48
C LYS A 71 -6.38 17.96 8.76
N LYS A 72 -6.32 17.01 9.68
CA LYS A 72 -7.01 17.09 10.97
C LYS A 72 -6.00 17.55 12.04
N PRO A 73 -5.81 18.86 12.31
CA PRO A 73 -4.91 19.32 13.37
C PRO A 73 -5.55 19.18 14.76
N GLY A 74 -6.21 18.05 15.06
CA GLY A 74 -7.11 17.91 16.21
C GLY A 74 -6.86 16.67 17.05
N GLY A 75 -5.60 16.38 17.39
CA GLY A 75 -5.24 15.22 18.22
C GLY A 75 -3.90 15.41 18.93
N ASN A 76 -3.91 16.33 19.90
CA ASN A 76 -2.84 16.77 20.83
C ASN A 76 -2.10 18.05 20.43
N GLY A 77 -2.32 19.05 21.27
CA GLY A 77 -1.91 20.44 21.20
C GLY A 77 -2.97 21.27 21.89
#